data_AF-A0A3B9G7J1-F1
#
_entry.id   AF-A0A3B9G7J1-F1
#
_cell.length_a   1.000
_cell.length_b   1.000
_cell.length_c   1.000
_cell.angle_alpha   90.00
_cell.angle_beta   90.00
_cell.angle_gamma   90.00
#
_symmetry.space_group_name_H-M   'P 1'
#
loop_
_entity.id
_entity.type
_entity.pdbx_description
1 polymer ?
#
loop_
_entity_poly.entity_id
_entity_poly.type
_entity_poly.pdbx_seq_one_letter_code
_entity_poly.pdbx_strand_id
1 'polypeptide(L)'
;STDTPQALRVEFDDALIVDSSISSPTLDNLRITEFMYHPVGGSFYEFIEVQNTGPTPLALDGASFDDTQPFGSFTFANVTLAPGQYAVIVSAESAFRARYGNNILIAGNWASGSLSNGGENIELRDPFGNTIHDFTYDDNAPWPLAADGSGPSLEVIDTGGDYNDPLNWKASAFTGGSPGFSEATDLDGDGLSNIRENALGTNPNLFDTDGDGSSDGAETIAGTNPLDASDYFRILSVGATDTPNGIQITWASVTGKTYVVESSTDLEGNWSLHDTVTAGGSTSITTDQTSGRRRFYRIRVSGP
;
A
#
# COMPACT_ATOMS: atom_id res chain seq x y z
N SER A 1 40.09 48.10 20.88
CA SER A 1 41.04 47.27 21.63
C SER A 1 40.38 46.91 22.94
N THR A 2 40.12 45.64 23.17
CA THR A 2 39.53 45.17 24.42
C THR A 2 40.17 43.84 24.79
N ASP A 3 41.45 43.90 25.17
CA ASP A 3 42.12 42.91 26.02
C ASP A 3 41.56 42.96 27.44
N THR A 4 40.25 42.83 27.59
CA THR A 4 39.62 42.76 28.91
C THR A 4 38.43 41.81 28.84
N PRO A 5 38.47 40.66 29.52
CA PRO A 5 37.31 39.76 29.61
C PRO A 5 36.13 40.51 30.22
N GLN A 6 34.97 40.45 29.57
CA GLN A 6 33.71 40.91 30.14
C GLN A 6 32.82 39.71 30.45
N ALA A 7 32.26 39.68 31.65
CA ALA A 7 31.23 38.73 32.03
C ALA A 7 29.87 39.38 31.78
N LEU A 8 29.01 38.70 31.02
CA LEU A 8 27.60 39.04 30.89
C LEU A 8 26.82 38.23 31.94
N ARG A 9 26.23 38.92 32.92
CA ARG A 9 25.30 38.31 33.87
C ARG A 9 23.90 38.46 33.29
N VAL A 10 23.31 37.36 32.85
CA VAL A 10 21.92 37.32 32.38
C VAL A 10 21.08 36.83 33.55
N GLU A 11 20.13 37.65 34.01
CA GLU A 11 19.12 37.23 34.98
C GLU A 11 18.02 36.47 34.23
N PHE A 12 17.66 35.28 34.72
CA PHE A 12 16.95 34.20 34.05
C PHE A 12 15.78 34.58 33.14
N ASP A 13 15.74 33.98 31.95
CA ASP A 13 14.66 33.17 31.38
C ASP A 13 15.30 32.36 30.23
N ASP A 14 14.97 31.09 30.07
CA ASP A 14 15.65 30.18 29.14
C ASP A 14 15.85 30.81 27.74
N ALA A 15 17.11 30.90 27.29
CA ALA A 15 17.44 31.30 25.94
C ALA A 15 17.45 30.05 25.05
N LEU A 16 16.33 29.79 24.36
CA LEU A 16 16.28 28.79 23.29
C LEU A 16 16.92 29.36 22.03
N ILE A 17 18.12 28.90 21.71
CA ILE A 17 18.65 29.06 20.35
C ILE A 17 17.97 27.97 19.51
N VAL A 18 16.90 28.32 18.80
CA VAL A 18 16.46 27.52 17.65
C VAL A 18 17.45 27.82 16.54
N ASP A 19 18.51 27.03 16.46
CA ASP A 19 19.40 27.09 15.32
C ASP A 19 18.58 26.65 14.08
N SER A 20 18.49 27.51 13.07
CA SER A 20 17.86 27.16 11.80
C SER A 20 18.60 26.04 11.06
N SER A 21 19.76 25.59 11.59
CA SER A 21 20.45 24.37 11.19
C SER A 21 19.88 23.08 11.79
N ILE A 22 18.89 23.15 12.70
CA ILE A 22 18.24 21.97 13.30
C ILE A 22 16.95 21.55 12.56
N SER A 23 16.43 22.37 11.63
CA SER A 23 15.35 21.93 10.72
C SER A 23 15.91 21.74 9.31
N SER A 24 15.53 20.62 8.70
CA SER A 24 15.81 20.32 7.30
C SER A 24 14.48 20.26 6.54
N PRO A 25 14.46 20.56 5.22
CA PRO A 25 13.24 20.39 4.43
C PRO A 25 12.63 18.99 4.56
N THR A 26 13.47 17.96 4.72
CA THR A 26 13.07 16.58 4.98
C THR A 26 12.42 16.42 6.35
N LEU A 27 13.02 16.98 7.41
CA LEU A 27 12.42 16.97 8.74
C LEU A 27 11.04 17.64 8.75
N ASP A 28 10.92 18.76 8.05
CA ASP A 28 9.70 19.56 8.08
C ASP A 28 8.59 18.97 7.19
N ASN A 29 8.93 18.30 6.08
CA ASN A 29 7.96 17.98 5.02
C ASN A 29 7.89 16.52 4.59
N LEU A 30 8.85 15.66 4.93
CA LEU A 30 8.76 14.23 4.63
C LEU A 30 7.87 13.56 5.68
N ARG A 31 6.76 12.97 5.25
CA ARG A 31 5.84 12.27 6.15
C ARG A 31 5.58 10.88 5.66
N ILE A 32 5.51 9.93 6.60
CA ILE A 32 5.01 8.59 6.28
C ILE A 32 3.48 8.64 6.26
N THR A 33 2.86 8.01 5.27
CA THR A 33 1.40 8.08 5.04
C THR A 33 0.73 6.70 5.09
N GLU A 34 1.46 5.63 4.77
CA GLU A 34 0.88 4.29 4.68
C GLU A 34 1.93 3.18 4.91
N PHE A 35 1.49 2.06 5.51
CA PHE A 35 2.28 0.84 5.71
C PHE A 35 1.49 -0.40 5.35
N MET A 36 2.06 -1.26 4.53
CA MET A 36 1.55 -2.60 4.30
C MET A 36 2.43 -3.61 5.03
N TYR A 37 2.18 -3.82 6.32
CA TYR A 37 3.01 -4.68 7.17
C TYR A 37 2.62 -6.17 7.13
N HIS A 38 1.37 -6.50 6.77
CA HIS A 38 0.91 -7.88 6.67
C HIS A 38 0.04 -8.09 5.42
N PRO A 39 0.63 -8.00 4.20
CA PRO A 39 -0.12 -8.12 2.95
C PRO A 39 -0.68 -9.53 2.71
N VAL A 40 -1.86 -9.57 2.09
CA VAL A 40 -2.34 -10.78 1.42
C VAL A 40 -1.36 -11.17 0.31
N GLY A 41 -0.88 -12.41 0.33
CA GLY A 41 0.12 -12.90 -0.62
C GLY A 41 1.57 -12.89 -0.09
N GLY A 42 1.80 -12.43 1.14
CA GLY A 42 3.07 -12.55 1.84
C GLY A 42 4.02 -11.36 1.64
N SER A 43 5.17 -11.41 2.32
CA SER A 43 6.06 -10.25 2.55
C SER A 43 6.64 -9.57 1.31
N PHE A 44 6.59 -10.22 0.14
CA PHE A 44 6.99 -9.60 -1.14
C PHE A 44 6.14 -8.39 -1.55
N TYR A 45 5.00 -8.17 -0.90
CA TYR A 45 4.11 -7.05 -1.18
C TYR A 45 4.10 -5.99 -0.07
N GLU A 46 5.02 -6.08 0.88
CA GLU A 46 5.20 -5.07 1.91
C GLU A 46 5.76 -3.78 1.31
N PHE A 47 5.29 -2.66 1.84
CA PHE A 47 5.80 -1.34 1.49
C PHE A 47 5.58 -0.34 2.63
N ILE A 48 6.35 0.75 2.57
CA ILE A 48 6.15 1.98 3.32
C ILE A 48 5.96 3.11 2.32
N GLU A 49 4.94 3.93 2.49
CA GLU A 49 4.71 5.11 1.65
C GLU A 49 5.14 6.40 2.35
N VAL A 50 5.88 7.25 1.64
CA VAL A 50 6.22 8.60 2.08
C VAL A 50 5.65 9.65 1.14
N GLN A 51 5.33 10.81 1.69
CA GLN A 51 4.84 11.98 0.98
C GLN A 51 5.70 13.21 1.28
N ASN A 52 5.89 14.06 0.26
CA ASN A 52 6.27 15.45 0.47
C ASN A 52 5.03 16.30 0.78
N THR A 53 4.82 16.63 2.04
CA THR A 53 3.71 17.49 2.50
C THR A 53 3.97 18.98 2.32
N GLY A 54 5.18 19.33 1.86
CA GLY A 54 5.63 20.70 1.68
C GLY A 54 5.25 21.31 0.32
N PRO A 55 5.39 22.64 0.18
CA PRO A 55 5.00 23.36 -1.02
C PRO A 55 6.08 23.39 -2.12
N THR A 56 7.27 22.83 -1.87
CA THR A 56 8.41 22.84 -2.80
C THR A 56 8.94 21.43 -3.06
N PRO A 57 9.60 21.17 -4.21
CA PRO A 57 10.27 19.90 -4.44
C PRO A 57 11.22 19.53 -3.29
N LEU A 58 11.16 18.29 -2.84
CA LEU A 58 11.87 17.77 -1.68
C LEU A 58 12.82 16.65 -2.10
N ALA A 59 14.13 16.89 -2.01
CA ALA A 59 15.14 15.86 -2.22
C ALA A 59 15.24 14.98 -0.97
N LEU A 60 15.32 13.66 -1.18
CA LEU A 60 15.36 12.67 -0.10
C LEU A 60 16.77 12.13 0.15
N ASP A 61 17.77 12.51 -0.66
CA ASP A 61 19.14 12.00 -0.59
C ASP A 61 19.71 12.03 0.84
N GLY A 62 20.02 10.84 1.37
CA GLY A 62 20.60 10.66 2.70
C GLY A 62 19.58 10.51 3.83
N ALA A 63 18.28 10.78 3.62
CA ALA A 63 17.26 10.35 4.57
C ALA A 63 17.29 8.82 4.69
N SER A 64 16.90 8.27 5.83
CA SER A 64 17.08 6.84 6.08
C SER A 64 16.11 6.26 7.10
N PHE A 65 15.80 4.97 6.95
CA PHE A 65 15.23 4.15 8.01
C PHE A 65 16.35 3.47 8.80
N ASP A 66 16.28 3.50 10.14
CA ASP A 66 17.37 3.10 11.04
C ASP A 66 17.62 1.58 11.10
N ASP A 67 18.82 1.20 11.56
CA ASP A 67 19.50 -0.10 11.44
C ASP A 67 19.06 -1.16 12.47
N THR A 68 17.97 -0.94 13.23
CA THR A 68 17.61 -1.75 14.41
C THR A 68 16.43 -2.72 14.23
N GLN A 69 16.07 -3.12 12.99
CA GLN A 69 14.83 -3.83 12.56
C GLN A 69 13.70 -2.82 12.28
N PRO A 70 12.81 -3.03 11.28
CA PRO A 70 12.36 -4.30 10.64
C PRO A 70 13.20 -4.90 9.52
N PHE A 71 13.64 -4.04 8.61
CA PHE A 71 14.35 -4.40 7.40
C PHE A 71 15.77 -3.85 7.48
N GLY A 72 16.67 -4.42 6.69
CA GLY A 72 18.04 -3.92 6.63
C GLY A 72 18.04 -2.42 6.29
N SER A 73 18.93 -1.65 6.91
CA SER A 73 18.97 -0.19 6.78
C SER A 73 18.75 0.28 5.33
N PHE A 74 17.86 1.25 5.18
CA PHE A 74 17.52 1.85 3.89
C PHE A 74 17.90 3.31 3.89
N THR A 75 18.61 3.75 2.86
CA THR A 75 18.93 5.16 2.64
C THR A 75 18.41 5.57 1.28
N PHE A 76 17.64 6.65 1.24
CA PHE A 76 17.14 7.22 -0.01
C PHE A 76 18.32 7.78 -0.84
N ALA A 77 18.28 7.54 -2.14
CA ALA A 77 19.29 8.04 -3.07
C ALA A 77 18.68 8.48 -4.40
N ASN A 78 18.99 9.70 -4.82
CA ASN A 78 18.57 10.30 -6.09
C ASN A 78 17.04 10.37 -6.29
N VAL A 79 16.29 10.65 -5.22
CA VAL A 79 14.83 10.80 -5.28
C VAL A 79 14.45 12.23 -4.91
N THR A 80 13.62 12.86 -5.72
CA THR A 80 13.01 14.16 -5.42
C THR A 80 11.51 14.06 -5.61
N LEU A 81 10.75 14.42 -4.58
CA LEU A 81 9.30 14.45 -4.60
C LEU A 81 8.81 15.86 -4.91
N ALA A 82 7.94 16.01 -5.92
CA ALA A 82 7.18 17.24 -6.12
C ALA A 82 6.27 17.52 -4.90
N PRO A 83 5.76 18.76 -4.73
CA PRO A 83 4.78 19.07 -3.70
C PRO A 83 3.58 18.11 -3.74
N GLY A 84 3.25 17.50 -2.61
CA GLY A 84 2.17 16.51 -2.48
C GLY A 84 2.44 15.14 -3.09
N GLN A 85 3.60 14.92 -3.74
CA GLN A 85 3.92 13.66 -4.40
C GLN A 85 4.25 12.57 -3.37
N TYR A 86 3.77 11.36 -3.66
CA TYR A 86 4.02 10.13 -2.91
C TYR A 86 5.14 9.31 -3.56
N ALA A 87 5.85 8.54 -2.74
CA ALA A 87 6.69 7.44 -3.19
C ALA A 87 6.68 6.31 -2.19
N VAL A 88 6.89 5.09 -2.68
CA VAL A 88 6.95 3.88 -1.84
C VAL A 88 8.37 3.35 -1.75
N ILE A 89 8.69 2.78 -0.60
CA ILE A 89 9.82 1.89 -0.38
C ILE A 89 9.23 0.49 -0.29
N VAL A 90 9.82 -0.48 -0.99
CA VAL A 90 9.20 -1.81 -1.18
C VAL A 90 10.15 -2.94 -0.83
N SER A 91 9.60 -4.11 -0.46
CA SER A 91 10.41 -5.32 -0.22
C SER A 91 10.92 -5.94 -1.52
N ALA A 92 10.08 -5.96 -2.54
CA ALA A 92 10.37 -6.53 -3.85
C ALA A 92 9.72 -5.71 -4.96
N GLU A 93 10.50 -4.87 -5.62
CA GLU A 93 10.04 -4.01 -6.73
C GLU A 93 9.26 -4.78 -7.80
N SER A 94 9.76 -5.92 -8.27
CA SER A 94 9.08 -6.71 -9.29
C SER A 94 7.67 -7.15 -8.86
N ALA A 95 7.50 -7.58 -7.60
CA ALA A 95 6.21 -8.01 -7.07
C ALA A 95 5.28 -6.81 -6.81
N PHE A 96 5.82 -5.70 -6.30
CA PHE A 96 5.05 -4.48 -6.13
C PHE A 96 4.54 -3.94 -7.48
N ARG A 97 5.40 -3.87 -8.50
CA ARG A 97 5.06 -3.41 -9.85
C ARG A 97 4.04 -4.31 -10.52
N ALA A 98 4.16 -5.61 -10.28
CA ALA A 98 3.19 -6.57 -10.71
C ALA A 98 1.83 -6.18 -10.07
N ARG A 99 1.76 -6.00 -8.74
CA ARG A 99 0.52 -5.71 -8.00
C ARG A 99 -0.14 -4.39 -8.33
N TYR A 100 0.62 -3.30 -8.27
CA TYR A 100 0.10 -1.92 -8.29
C TYR A 100 0.39 -1.17 -9.59
N GLY A 101 1.07 -1.82 -10.54
CA GLY A 101 1.45 -1.25 -11.82
C GLY A 101 2.68 -0.33 -11.78
N ASN A 102 2.95 0.30 -12.93
CA ASN A 102 4.20 1.05 -13.16
C ASN A 102 4.14 2.55 -12.83
N ASN A 103 2.96 3.07 -12.46
CA ASN A 103 2.74 4.51 -12.32
C ASN A 103 3.10 5.08 -10.94
N ILE A 104 3.27 4.22 -9.92
CA ILE A 104 3.67 4.64 -8.57
C ILE A 104 5.17 4.93 -8.55
N LEU A 105 5.61 6.02 -7.94
CA LEU A 105 7.04 6.25 -7.76
C LEU A 105 7.59 5.29 -6.70
N ILE A 106 8.56 4.44 -7.06
CA ILE A 106 9.30 3.62 -6.10
C ILE A 106 10.59 4.39 -5.78
N ALA A 107 10.74 4.77 -4.52
CA ALA A 107 11.92 5.45 -4.00
C ALA A 107 13.09 4.49 -3.73
N GLY A 108 12.80 3.20 -3.57
CA GLY A 108 13.80 2.15 -3.55
C GLY A 108 13.28 0.82 -3.00
N ASN A 109 14.16 -0.19 -3.03
CA ASN A 109 13.93 -1.52 -2.48
C ASN A 109 14.82 -1.72 -1.27
N TRP A 110 14.29 -2.16 -0.11
CA TRP A 110 15.16 -2.50 1.01
C TRP A 110 15.91 -3.81 0.74
N ALA A 111 17.12 -3.95 1.30
CA ALA A 111 18.05 -5.00 0.89
C ALA A 111 17.65 -6.42 1.39
N SER A 112 17.03 -6.50 2.56
CA SER A 112 16.66 -7.75 3.22
C SER A 112 15.73 -7.50 4.40
N GLY A 113 15.08 -8.55 4.90
CA GLY A 113 14.13 -8.45 6.02
C GLY A 113 12.71 -8.14 5.53
N SER A 114 11.81 -8.03 6.49
CA SER A 114 10.38 -7.78 6.29
C SER A 114 9.87 -6.98 7.46
N LEU A 115 8.76 -6.29 7.26
CA LEU A 115 7.97 -5.76 8.36
C LEU A 115 7.48 -6.92 9.25
N SER A 116 7.34 -6.64 10.54
CA SER A 116 6.80 -7.55 11.54
C SER A 116 5.29 -7.56 11.43
N ASN A 117 4.70 -8.74 11.24
CA ASN A 117 3.25 -8.89 11.26
C ASN A 117 2.65 -8.59 12.65
N GLY A 118 3.46 -8.61 13.72
CA GLY A 118 3.00 -8.42 15.10
C GLY A 118 3.34 -7.06 15.71
N GLY A 119 3.72 -6.08 14.89
CA GLY A 119 4.16 -4.78 15.37
C GLY A 119 5.68 -4.68 15.59
N GLU A 120 6.17 -3.44 15.50
CA GLU A 120 7.55 -3.04 15.76
C GLU A 120 7.74 -1.51 15.68
N ASN A 121 8.95 -1.04 15.98
CA ASN A 121 9.32 0.37 15.87
C ASN A 121 9.76 0.75 14.46
N ILE A 122 9.27 1.88 13.97
CA ILE A 122 9.70 2.51 12.73
C ILE A 122 10.36 3.84 13.05
N GLU A 123 11.62 3.98 12.64
CA GLU A 123 12.35 5.23 12.76
C GLU A 123 12.81 5.73 11.39
N LEU A 124 12.33 6.92 11.00
CA LEU A 124 12.75 7.65 9.82
C LEU A 124 13.59 8.85 10.25
N ARG A 125 14.79 8.98 9.69
CA ARG A 125 15.72 10.08 9.95
C ARG A 125 15.95 10.93 8.71
N ASP A 126 16.25 12.20 8.93
CA ASP A 126 16.70 13.12 7.90
C ASP A 126 18.18 12.88 7.52
N PRO A 127 18.70 13.53 6.47
CA PRO A 127 20.10 13.34 6.04
C PRO A 127 21.17 13.75 7.07
N PHE A 128 20.78 14.43 8.14
CA PHE A 128 21.67 14.86 9.23
C PHE A 128 21.54 13.97 10.48
N GLY A 129 20.67 12.96 10.45
CA GLY A 129 20.42 12.02 11.54
C GLY A 129 19.31 12.45 12.51
N ASN A 130 18.62 13.57 12.26
CA ASN A 130 17.49 13.99 13.09
C ASN A 130 16.28 13.07 12.85
N THR A 131 15.61 12.66 13.92
CA THR A 131 14.40 11.84 13.83
C THR A 131 13.23 12.63 13.23
N ILE A 132 12.70 12.16 12.11
CA ILE A 132 11.47 12.64 11.46
C ILE A 132 10.26 11.93 12.06
N HIS A 133 10.33 10.60 12.14
CA HIS A 133 9.33 9.76 12.78
C HIS A 133 10.02 8.72 13.65
N ASP A 134 9.45 8.45 14.82
CA ASP A 134 9.83 7.36 15.72
C ASP A 134 8.54 6.90 16.42
N PHE A 135 8.02 5.76 15.99
CA PHE A 135 6.77 5.22 16.52
C PHE A 135 6.72 3.71 16.39
N THR A 136 5.95 3.08 17.28
CA THR A 136 5.72 1.63 17.26
C THR A 136 4.28 1.32 16.82
N TYR A 137 4.11 0.57 15.75
CA TYR A 137 2.79 0.02 15.37
C TYR A 137 2.56 -1.36 16.00
N ASP A 138 1.30 -1.80 16.06
CA ASP A 138 0.88 -3.08 16.64
C ASP A 138 -0.25 -3.68 15.80
N ASP A 139 -0.46 -5.00 15.91
CA ASP A 139 -1.58 -5.73 15.31
C ASP A 139 -2.77 -5.89 16.27
N ASN A 140 -2.64 -5.39 17.50
CA ASN A 140 -3.66 -5.46 18.55
C ASN A 140 -4.39 -4.13 18.75
N ALA A 141 -5.65 -4.22 19.18
CA ALA A 141 -6.42 -3.06 19.59
C ALA A 141 -5.66 -2.26 20.67
N PRO A 142 -5.61 -0.92 20.59
CA PRO A 142 -6.49 -0.07 19.77
C PRO A 142 -6.03 0.19 18.33
N TRP A 143 -4.97 -0.45 17.84
CA TRP A 143 -4.61 -0.37 16.42
C TRP A 143 -5.66 -1.02 15.50
N PRO A 144 -5.79 -0.55 14.25
CA PRO A 144 -6.72 -1.12 13.27
C PRO A 144 -6.45 -2.59 12.93
N LEU A 145 -7.20 -3.51 13.57
CA LEU A 145 -7.09 -4.96 13.35
C LEU A 145 -7.26 -5.41 11.90
N ALA A 146 -7.96 -4.64 11.07
CA ALA A 146 -8.19 -4.99 9.67
C ALA A 146 -6.89 -4.91 8.83
N ALA A 147 -5.89 -4.12 9.23
CA ALA A 147 -4.59 -4.06 8.56
C ALA A 147 -3.74 -5.32 8.80
N ASP A 148 -4.14 -6.20 9.72
CA ASP A 148 -3.44 -7.43 10.06
C ASP A 148 -3.87 -8.60 9.14
N GLY A 149 -3.23 -8.73 7.97
CA GLY A 149 -3.33 -9.93 7.14
C GLY A 149 -4.63 -10.07 6.34
N SER A 150 -5.63 -9.21 6.60
CA SER A 150 -6.94 -9.29 5.94
C SER A 150 -7.00 -8.57 4.59
N GLY A 151 -5.95 -7.83 4.22
CA GLY A 151 -5.85 -7.15 2.93
C GLY A 151 -5.45 -5.67 3.02
N PRO A 152 -6.11 -4.87 3.87
CA PRO A 152 -5.80 -3.45 4.04
C PRO A 152 -4.38 -3.17 4.53
N SER A 153 -3.85 -2.01 4.13
CA SER A 153 -2.72 -1.36 4.79
C SER A 153 -3.18 -0.58 6.02
N LEU A 154 -2.20 -0.10 6.77
CA LEU A 154 -2.35 0.87 7.85
C LEU A 154 -2.06 2.28 7.31
N GLU A 155 -3.01 3.21 7.43
CA GLU A 155 -2.91 4.57 6.90
C GLU A 155 -2.98 5.62 8.01
N VAL A 156 -2.17 6.67 7.86
CA VAL A 156 -2.17 7.84 8.75
C VAL A 156 -3.39 8.71 8.46
N ILE A 157 -4.09 9.13 9.52
CA ILE A 157 -5.23 10.05 9.42
C ILE A 157 -4.75 11.51 9.38
N ASP A 158 -3.84 11.89 10.28
CA ASP A 158 -3.22 13.22 10.34
C ASP A 158 -1.69 13.11 10.36
N THR A 159 -1.04 13.54 9.27
CA THR A 159 0.42 13.54 9.11
C THR A 159 1.14 14.55 10.02
N GLY A 160 0.40 15.49 10.64
CA GLY A 160 0.90 16.38 11.68
C GLY A 160 0.60 15.88 13.10
N GLY A 161 -0.13 14.76 13.22
CA GLY A 161 -0.55 14.16 14.49
C GLY A 161 0.53 13.30 15.15
N ASP A 162 0.17 12.70 16.29
CA ASP A 162 1.02 11.76 17.00
C ASP A 162 0.96 10.37 16.34
N TYR A 163 2.11 9.87 15.87
CA TYR A 163 2.20 8.56 15.22
C TYR A 163 2.16 7.41 16.26
N ASN A 164 2.40 7.69 17.54
CA ASN A 164 2.26 6.73 18.63
C ASN A 164 0.83 6.66 19.19
N ASP A 165 -0.09 7.52 18.73
CA ASP A 165 -1.52 7.40 19.03
C ASP A 165 -2.19 6.46 18.02
N PRO A 166 -2.67 5.27 18.43
CA PRO A 166 -3.31 4.32 17.52
C PRO A 166 -4.60 4.88 16.88
N LEU A 167 -5.21 5.92 17.46
CA LEU A 167 -6.37 6.61 16.90
C LEU A 167 -6.02 7.54 15.74
N ASN A 168 -4.74 7.84 15.52
CA ASN A 168 -4.26 8.53 14.33
C ASN A 168 -4.07 7.58 13.13
N TRP A 169 -4.46 6.32 13.28
CA TRP A 169 -4.34 5.31 12.24
C TRP A 169 -5.69 4.71 11.91
N LYS A 170 -5.88 4.39 10.63
CA LYS A 170 -7.01 3.60 10.13
C LYS A 170 -6.50 2.46 9.26
N ALA A 171 -7.32 1.44 9.10
CA ALA A 171 -7.11 0.50 8.00
C ALA A 171 -7.56 1.18 6.70
N SER A 172 -6.83 0.95 5.61
CA SER A 172 -7.27 1.34 4.27
C SER A 172 -8.63 0.72 3.94
N ALA A 173 -9.43 1.44 3.15
CA ALA A 173 -10.66 0.92 2.57
C ALA A 173 -10.37 -0.17 1.51
N PHE A 174 -9.15 -0.24 1.00
CA PHE A 174 -8.76 -1.09 -0.12
C PHE A 174 -7.95 -2.31 0.33
N THR A 175 -8.29 -3.47 -0.25
CA THR A 175 -7.41 -4.64 -0.18
C THR A 175 -6.14 -4.35 -0.98
N GLY A 176 -4.98 -4.36 -0.33
CA GLY A 176 -3.72 -3.92 -0.93
C GLY A 176 -3.33 -2.48 -0.58
N GLY A 177 -4.17 -1.73 0.12
CA GLY A 177 -3.90 -0.34 0.46
C GLY A 177 -4.12 0.63 -0.69
N SER A 178 -3.73 1.89 -0.51
CA SER A 178 -3.87 2.99 -1.45
C SER A 178 -2.55 3.61 -1.95
N PRO A 179 -1.49 2.81 -2.25
CA PRO A 179 -0.18 3.38 -2.53
C PRO A 179 -0.18 4.28 -3.78
N GLY A 180 0.44 5.43 -3.62
CA GLY A 180 0.62 6.49 -4.59
C GLY A 180 -0.46 7.59 -4.53
N PHE A 181 -1.41 7.54 -3.60
CA PHE A 181 -2.46 8.55 -3.45
C PHE A 181 -3.07 8.58 -2.05
N SER A 182 -3.84 9.62 -1.74
CA SER A 182 -4.66 9.65 -0.51
C SER A 182 -6.08 9.19 -0.83
N GLU A 183 -6.64 8.31 0.01
CA GLU A 183 -8.07 7.95 -0.09
C GLU A 183 -9.00 9.18 0.04
N ALA A 184 -8.56 10.27 0.67
CA ALA A 184 -9.32 11.53 0.69
C ALA A 184 -9.44 12.19 -0.71
N THR A 185 -8.68 11.69 -1.69
CA THR A 185 -8.67 12.11 -3.09
C THR A 185 -9.28 11.07 -4.03
N ASP A 186 -10.00 10.08 -3.49
CA ASP A 186 -10.87 9.15 -4.22
C ASP A 186 -12.33 9.46 -3.82
N LEU A 187 -13.06 10.15 -4.71
CA LEU A 187 -14.35 10.77 -4.39
C LEU A 187 -15.51 9.77 -4.32
N ASP A 188 -15.47 8.70 -5.10
CA ASP A 188 -16.49 7.66 -5.11
C ASP A 188 -16.06 6.36 -4.41
N GLY A 189 -14.78 6.26 -4.03
CA GLY A 189 -14.26 5.20 -3.17
C GLY A 189 -14.12 3.87 -3.89
N ASP A 190 -13.85 3.89 -5.20
CA ASP A 190 -13.80 2.71 -6.06
C ASP A 190 -12.38 2.08 -6.13
N GLY A 191 -11.37 2.74 -5.55
CA GLY A 191 -9.97 2.31 -5.53
C GLY A 191 -9.10 2.96 -6.57
N LEU A 192 -9.62 3.95 -7.31
CA LEU A 192 -8.90 4.74 -8.29
C LEU A 192 -9.00 6.22 -7.93
N SER A 193 -7.90 6.83 -7.48
CA SER A 193 -7.93 8.28 -7.16
C SER A 193 -8.38 9.16 -8.33
N ASN A 194 -9.00 10.30 -8.01
CA ASN A 194 -9.44 11.32 -8.96
C ASN A 194 -8.36 11.69 -10.00
N ILE A 195 -7.08 11.74 -9.60
CA ILE A 195 -5.98 12.07 -10.50
C ILE A 195 -5.76 10.95 -11.52
N ARG A 196 -5.81 9.68 -11.08
CA ARG A 196 -5.69 8.52 -11.96
C ARG A 196 -6.89 8.36 -12.86
N GLU A 197 -8.07 8.60 -12.35
CA GLU A 197 -9.29 8.58 -13.14
C GLU A 197 -9.24 9.61 -14.28
N ASN A 198 -8.88 10.86 -13.96
CA ASN A 198 -8.65 11.89 -14.97
C ASN A 198 -7.57 11.49 -16.00
N ALA A 199 -6.55 10.74 -15.58
CA ALA A 199 -5.50 10.26 -16.48
C ALA A 199 -5.95 9.08 -17.36
N LEU A 200 -6.84 8.22 -16.86
CA LEU A 200 -7.43 7.08 -17.57
C LEU A 200 -8.66 7.49 -18.41
N GLY A 201 -9.25 8.66 -18.15
CA GLY A 201 -10.45 9.15 -18.80
C GLY A 201 -11.75 8.68 -18.14
N THR A 202 -11.66 8.05 -16.97
CA THR A 202 -12.82 7.68 -16.14
C THR A 202 -13.35 8.88 -15.36
N ASN A 203 -14.51 8.74 -14.70
CA ASN A 203 -15.21 9.86 -14.05
C ASN A 203 -15.05 9.82 -12.53
N PRO A 204 -14.37 10.81 -11.90
CA PRO A 204 -14.14 10.92 -10.46
C PRO A 204 -15.33 11.05 -9.51
N ASN A 205 -16.54 10.76 -9.98
CA ASN A 205 -17.72 10.77 -9.13
C ASN A 205 -18.61 9.54 -9.42
N LEU A 206 -18.12 8.61 -10.24
CA LEU A 206 -18.82 7.40 -10.63
C LEU A 206 -17.93 6.21 -10.32
N PHE A 207 -18.37 5.43 -9.34
CA PHE A 207 -17.76 4.17 -8.95
C PHE A 207 -17.52 3.20 -10.12
N ASP A 208 -18.26 3.33 -11.22
CA ASP A 208 -18.22 2.50 -12.42
C ASP A 208 -18.56 3.41 -13.60
N THR A 209 -17.55 3.77 -14.40
CA THR A 209 -17.70 4.78 -15.45
C THR A 209 -18.50 4.28 -16.65
N ASP A 210 -18.35 3.01 -17.02
CA ASP A 210 -18.99 2.44 -18.22
C ASP A 210 -20.29 1.68 -17.94
N GLY A 211 -20.60 1.45 -16.67
CA GLY A 211 -21.87 0.96 -16.16
C GLY A 211 -22.06 -0.55 -16.26
N ASP A 212 -20.99 -1.33 -16.29
CA ASP A 212 -21.06 -2.80 -16.40
C ASP A 212 -21.18 -3.56 -15.06
N GLY A 213 -21.05 -2.83 -13.95
CA GLY A 213 -21.09 -3.32 -12.58
C GLY A 213 -19.72 -3.60 -11.96
N SER A 214 -18.63 -3.38 -12.70
CA SER A 214 -17.26 -3.40 -12.21
C SER A 214 -16.79 -1.97 -11.94
N SER A 215 -16.09 -1.76 -10.83
CA SER A 215 -15.51 -0.43 -10.58
C SER A 215 -14.28 -0.16 -11.41
N ASP A 216 -14.03 1.10 -11.75
CA ASP A 216 -12.86 1.51 -12.54
C ASP A 216 -11.54 1.09 -11.85
N GLY A 217 -11.48 1.18 -10.52
CA GLY A 217 -10.38 0.67 -9.70
C GLY A 217 -10.17 -0.84 -9.81
N ALA A 218 -11.23 -1.64 -9.64
CA ALA A 218 -11.16 -3.09 -9.77
C ALA A 218 -10.73 -3.55 -11.17
N GLU A 219 -11.20 -2.87 -12.21
CA GLU A 219 -10.83 -3.15 -13.60
C GLU A 219 -9.36 -2.84 -13.89
N THR A 220 -8.88 -1.71 -13.37
CA THR A 220 -7.46 -1.33 -13.43
C THR A 220 -6.58 -2.42 -12.78
N ILE A 221 -6.99 -2.95 -11.63
CA ILE A 221 -6.31 -4.06 -10.95
C ILE A 221 -6.39 -5.35 -11.79
N ALA A 222 -7.57 -5.66 -12.33
CA ALA A 222 -7.80 -6.83 -13.17
C ALA A 222 -7.05 -6.76 -14.51
N GLY A 223 -6.65 -5.56 -14.95
CA GLY A 223 -6.05 -5.30 -16.25
C GLY A 223 -7.08 -5.30 -17.39
N THR A 224 -8.35 -5.03 -17.06
CA THR A 224 -9.43 -4.80 -18.04
C THR A 224 -9.58 -3.31 -18.30
N ASN A 225 -10.55 -2.89 -19.12
CA ASN A 225 -10.68 -1.52 -19.59
C ASN A 225 -11.91 -0.81 -18.98
N PRO A 226 -11.74 0.16 -18.06
CA PRO A 226 -12.83 0.82 -17.36
C PRO A 226 -13.66 1.81 -18.20
N LEU A 227 -13.51 1.74 -19.52
CA LEU A 227 -14.23 2.55 -20.49
C LEU A 227 -14.91 1.67 -21.56
N ASP A 228 -14.90 0.35 -21.37
CA ASP A 228 -15.49 -0.65 -22.27
C ASP A 228 -16.26 -1.69 -21.45
N ALA A 229 -17.58 -1.46 -21.33
CA ALA A 229 -18.54 -2.29 -20.60
C ALA A 229 -18.63 -3.77 -21.05
N SER A 230 -17.82 -4.19 -22.02
CA SER A 230 -17.69 -5.57 -22.47
C SER A 230 -16.43 -6.28 -21.95
N ASP A 231 -15.44 -5.53 -21.46
CA ASP A 231 -14.13 -5.96 -20.98
C ASP A 231 -14.04 -5.83 -19.45
N TYR A 232 -14.56 -6.83 -18.73
CA TYR A 232 -14.53 -6.89 -17.28
C TYR A 232 -14.35 -8.32 -16.76
N PHE A 233 -13.99 -8.44 -15.48
CA PHE A 233 -13.86 -9.75 -14.85
C PHE A 233 -15.24 -10.40 -14.64
N ARG A 234 -15.43 -11.61 -15.21
CA ARG A 234 -16.64 -12.39 -15.00
C ARG A 234 -16.41 -13.89 -15.04
N ILE A 235 -17.21 -14.61 -14.25
CA ILE A 235 -17.35 -16.06 -14.37
C ILE A 235 -18.14 -16.36 -15.64
N LEU A 236 -17.55 -17.15 -16.54
CA LEU A 236 -18.16 -17.52 -17.82
C LEU A 236 -18.99 -18.79 -17.69
N SER A 237 -18.52 -19.78 -16.92
CA SER A 237 -19.29 -20.99 -16.66
C SER A 237 -18.87 -21.67 -15.36
N VAL A 238 -19.84 -22.32 -14.73
CA VAL A 238 -19.63 -23.29 -13.65
C VAL A 238 -20.42 -24.53 -14.02
N GLY A 239 -19.74 -25.67 -14.18
CA GLY A 239 -20.35 -26.88 -14.70
C GLY A 239 -19.71 -28.16 -14.18
N ALA A 240 -20.40 -29.29 -14.37
CA ALA A 240 -19.84 -30.59 -14.06
C ALA A 240 -18.73 -30.95 -15.06
N THR A 241 -17.74 -31.73 -14.61
CA THR A 241 -16.76 -32.38 -15.48
C THR A 241 -17.21 -33.78 -15.89
N ASP A 242 -16.47 -34.41 -16.82
CA ASP A 242 -16.72 -35.80 -17.23
C ASP A 242 -16.43 -36.81 -16.10
N THR A 243 -15.67 -36.41 -15.08
CA THR A 243 -15.43 -37.20 -13.88
C THR A 243 -16.56 -37.02 -12.86
N PRO A 244 -17.01 -38.11 -12.19
CA PRO A 244 -18.05 -38.01 -11.17
C PRO A 244 -17.67 -37.04 -10.04
N ASN A 245 -18.59 -36.14 -9.70
CA ASN A 245 -18.45 -35.10 -8.68
C ASN A 245 -17.44 -33.99 -8.97
N GLY A 246 -16.88 -33.93 -10.18
CA GLY A 246 -15.99 -32.85 -10.54
C GLY A 246 -16.75 -31.60 -10.99
N ILE A 247 -16.26 -30.44 -10.60
CA ILE A 247 -16.74 -29.12 -11.02
C ILE A 247 -15.62 -28.44 -11.79
N GLN A 248 -15.96 -27.82 -12.92
CA GLN A 248 -15.09 -26.91 -13.66
C GLN A 248 -15.64 -25.50 -13.56
N ILE A 249 -14.76 -24.55 -13.28
CA ILE A 249 -15.05 -23.13 -13.29
C ILE A 249 -14.21 -22.49 -14.38
N THR A 250 -14.85 -21.73 -15.27
CA THR A 250 -14.22 -20.96 -16.34
C THR A 250 -14.51 -19.49 -16.13
N TRP A 251 -13.51 -18.62 -16.27
CA TRP A 251 -13.65 -17.18 -16.16
C TRP A 251 -12.90 -16.44 -17.26
N ALA A 252 -13.31 -15.20 -17.51
CA ALA A 252 -12.58 -14.27 -18.38
C ALA A 252 -11.27 -13.88 -17.69
N SER A 253 -10.16 -13.92 -18.42
CA SER A 253 -8.84 -13.63 -17.87
C SER A 253 -8.00 -12.76 -18.79
N VAL A 254 -7.08 -12.01 -18.21
CA VAL A 254 -6.12 -11.17 -18.94
C VAL A 254 -4.77 -11.89 -18.97
N THR A 255 -4.18 -12.05 -20.15
CA THR A 255 -2.90 -12.76 -20.31
C THR A 255 -1.82 -12.17 -19.39
N GLY A 256 -1.14 -13.03 -18.65
CA GLY A 256 -0.08 -12.65 -17.70
C GLY A 256 -0.57 -12.33 -16.29
N LYS A 257 -1.87 -12.11 -16.07
CA LYS A 257 -2.44 -11.99 -14.71
C LYS A 257 -2.51 -13.35 -14.04
N THR A 258 -2.26 -13.37 -12.73
CA THR A 258 -2.43 -14.56 -11.89
C THR A 258 -3.73 -14.47 -11.12
N TYR A 259 -4.46 -15.57 -11.02
CA TYR A 259 -5.73 -15.67 -10.34
C TYR A 259 -5.61 -16.64 -9.18
N VAL A 260 -6.01 -16.21 -7.98
CA VAL A 260 -6.12 -17.06 -6.81
C VAL A 260 -7.55 -17.57 -6.73
N VAL A 261 -7.71 -18.88 -6.76
CA VAL A 261 -8.98 -19.54 -6.51
C VAL A 261 -8.96 -20.05 -5.08
N GLU A 262 -9.95 -19.64 -4.30
CA GLU A 262 -10.17 -20.17 -2.96
C GLU A 262 -11.52 -20.86 -2.89
N SER A 263 -11.58 -21.84 -1.99
CA SER A 263 -12.80 -22.56 -1.69
C SER A 263 -13.16 -22.44 -0.21
N SER A 264 -14.45 -22.45 0.07
CA SER A 264 -15.01 -22.49 1.41
C SER A 264 -16.14 -23.52 1.47
N THR A 265 -16.33 -24.15 2.63
CA THR A 265 -17.46 -25.06 2.87
C THR A 265 -18.69 -24.36 3.47
N ASP A 266 -18.52 -23.15 3.99
CA ASP A 266 -19.54 -22.45 4.79
C ASP A 266 -19.83 -21.01 4.32
N LEU A 267 -19.00 -20.43 3.43
CA LEU A 267 -19.06 -19.02 2.99
C LEU A 267 -18.73 -18.01 4.11
N GLU A 268 -18.56 -18.44 5.36
CA GLU A 268 -18.59 -17.57 6.56
C GLU A 268 -17.20 -17.18 7.09
N GLY A 269 -16.12 -17.51 6.37
CA GLY A 269 -14.81 -16.89 6.60
C GLY A 269 -13.60 -17.81 6.44
N ASN A 270 -13.80 -19.12 6.50
CA ASN A 270 -12.74 -20.07 6.23
C ASN A 270 -12.60 -20.28 4.71
N TRP A 271 -11.71 -19.50 4.10
CA TRP A 271 -11.32 -19.65 2.71
C TRP A 271 -9.95 -20.31 2.64
N SER A 272 -9.89 -21.45 1.96
CA SER A 272 -8.64 -22.18 1.73
C SER A 272 -8.23 -22.03 0.27
N LEU A 273 -6.94 -21.85 0.04
CA LEU A 273 -6.37 -21.90 -1.31
C LEU A 273 -6.78 -23.20 -2.01
N HIS A 274 -7.41 -23.08 -3.16
CA HIS A 274 -7.78 -24.18 -4.04
C HIS A 274 -6.80 -24.29 -5.20
N ASP A 275 -6.51 -23.16 -5.87
CA ASP A 275 -5.65 -23.13 -7.06
C ASP A 275 -5.04 -21.73 -7.27
N THR A 276 -3.95 -21.67 -8.03
CA THR A 276 -3.32 -20.44 -8.50
C THR A 276 -3.05 -20.57 -9.99
N VAL A 277 -3.74 -19.76 -10.81
CA VAL A 277 -3.73 -19.88 -12.27
C VAL A 277 -3.17 -18.62 -12.90
N THR A 278 -2.00 -18.71 -13.54
CA THR A 278 -1.49 -17.63 -14.40
C THR A 278 -2.08 -17.76 -15.80
N ALA A 279 -2.79 -16.73 -16.25
CA ALA A 279 -3.54 -16.76 -17.50
C ALA A 279 -2.61 -16.72 -18.72
N GLY A 280 -2.72 -17.73 -19.58
CA GLY A 280 -2.07 -17.77 -20.89
C GLY A 280 -2.88 -17.10 -22.01
N GLY A 281 -4.12 -16.70 -21.75
CA GLY A 281 -5.05 -16.19 -22.76
C GLY A 281 -6.27 -15.49 -22.14
N SER A 282 -7.28 -15.26 -22.97
CA SER A 282 -8.52 -14.54 -22.59
C SER A 282 -9.46 -15.31 -21.65
N THR A 283 -9.16 -16.58 -21.38
CA THR A 283 -9.96 -17.45 -20.51
C THR A 283 -9.06 -18.37 -19.70
N SER A 284 -9.43 -18.56 -18.43
CA SER A 284 -8.75 -19.46 -17.51
C SER A 284 -9.75 -20.44 -16.88
N ILE A 285 -9.25 -21.59 -16.45
CA ILE A 285 -10.06 -22.72 -15.99
C ILE A 285 -9.41 -23.34 -14.75
N THR A 286 -10.22 -23.75 -13.78
CA THR A 286 -9.82 -24.67 -12.70
C THR A 286 -10.85 -25.78 -12.56
N THR A 287 -10.42 -26.90 -11.95
CA THR A 287 -11.30 -28.03 -11.64
C THR A 287 -11.16 -28.44 -10.18
N ASP A 288 -12.26 -28.75 -9.53
CA ASP A 288 -12.30 -29.37 -8.20
C ASP A 288 -12.95 -30.75 -8.29
N GLN A 289 -12.28 -31.77 -7.75
CA GLN A 289 -12.73 -33.17 -7.73
C GLN A 289 -13.17 -33.62 -6.33
N THR A 290 -13.29 -32.70 -5.39
CA THR A 290 -13.62 -33.03 -4.00
C THR A 290 -15.08 -33.44 -3.86
N SER A 291 -15.32 -34.66 -3.39
CA SER A 291 -16.65 -35.23 -3.28
C SER A 291 -17.42 -34.78 -2.03
N GLY A 292 -18.75 -34.74 -2.14
CA GLY A 292 -19.66 -34.90 -1.00
C GLY A 292 -19.89 -33.68 -0.10
N ARG A 293 -19.46 -32.47 -0.47
CA ARG A 293 -19.79 -31.23 0.26
C ARG A 293 -20.17 -30.09 -0.68
N ARG A 294 -21.13 -29.26 -0.25
CA ARG A 294 -21.36 -27.95 -0.88
C ARG A 294 -20.07 -27.14 -0.69
N ARG A 295 -19.63 -26.50 -1.78
CA ARG A 295 -18.47 -25.62 -1.79
C ARG A 295 -18.86 -24.30 -2.42
N PHE A 296 -18.25 -23.24 -1.92
CA PHE A 296 -18.26 -21.91 -2.47
C PHE A 296 -16.88 -21.64 -3.02
N TYR A 297 -16.81 -20.91 -4.13
CA TYR A 297 -15.55 -20.50 -4.73
C TYR A 297 -15.55 -18.99 -4.87
N ARG A 298 -14.40 -18.39 -4.62
CA ARG A 298 -14.11 -17.02 -5.03
C ARG A 298 -12.84 -17.03 -5.85
N ILE A 299 -12.83 -16.21 -6.89
CA ILE A 299 -11.68 -16.03 -7.75
C ILE A 299 -11.28 -14.58 -7.59
N ARG A 300 -10.03 -14.37 -7.22
CA ARG A 300 -9.44 -13.04 -7.06
C ARG A 300 -8.33 -12.93 -8.08
N VAL A 301 -8.23 -11.78 -8.74
CA VAL A 301 -6.97 -11.45 -9.40
C VAL A 301 -5.96 -11.35 -8.27
N SER A 302 -4.95 -12.23 -8.27
CA SER A 302 -3.73 -11.94 -7.53
C SER A 302 -3.28 -10.62 -8.11
N GLY A 303 -3.38 -9.54 -7.33
CA GLY A 303 -2.60 -8.34 -7.61
C GLY A 303 -1.22 -8.85 -8.02
N PRO A 304 -0.77 -8.57 -9.26
CA PRO A 304 0.24 -9.43 -9.87
C PRO A 304 1.51 -9.60 -9.02
#